data_AF-A0A930XBT8-F1
#
_entry.id   AF-A0A930XBT8-F1
#
_cell.length_a   1.000
_cell.length_b   1.000
_cell.length_c   1.000
_cell.angle_alpha   90.00
_cell.angle_beta   90.00
_cell.angle_gamma   90.00
#
_symmetry.space_group_name_H-M   'P 1'
#
loop_
_entity.id
_entity.type
_entity.pdbx_description
1 polymer ?
#
loop_
_entity_poly.entity_id
_entity_poly.type
_entity_poly.pdbx_seq_one_letter_code
_entity_poly.pdbx_strand_id
1 'polypeptide(L)'
;MSNLAPQNRYSLEFLISPQTSLAFLGFALINVATNLLSNLLTNWSILGLAGIISTFLYWFFLEYRRKRLLERFAVSVSPQAPQPAGGLVLLLSPYSPGRNSKIDITTLQNQIAYIQRTPIEKLVEADFEAIDLLKSNLVPQIKAVEHHWNTGELRDVWLITTKVPGSGLSAGILEQYLRFRYAARLQTHSQSYCVDDWNYKQLCELGEKIFRECHYKQESVVVDITGGTKMMSVALAMACLRPGRRMQYMESHRDWQGNPLEKGKIEPVGIDVSAIVYK
;
A
#
# COMPACT_ATOMS: atom_id res chain seq x y z
N MET A 1 -10.43 -18.42 -33.22
CA MET A 1 -9.13 -18.14 -33.85
C MET A 1 -9.10 -16.68 -34.27
N SER A 2 -8.42 -15.84 -33.48
CA SER A 2 -7.85 -14.55 -33.93
C SER A 2 -6.83 -14.12 -32.87
N ASN A 3 -5.58 -14.54 -33.06
CA ASN A 3 -4.43 -14.05 -32.31
C ASN A 3 -4.17 -12.60 -32.75
N LEU A 4 -4.59 -11.64 -31.92
CA LEU A 4 -4.13 -10.26 -32.07
C LEU A 4 -2.79 -10.14 -31.33
N ALA A 5 -1.73 -9.99 -32.11
CA ALA A 5 -0.41 -9.63 -31.62
C ALA A 5 -0.47 -8.29 -30.85
N PRO A 6 0.33 -8.10 -29.79
CA PRO A 6 0.39 -6.83 -29.09
C PRO A 6 0.98 -5.75 -30.01
N GLN A 7 0.15 -4.80 -30.42
CA GLN A 7 0.63 -3.57 -31.03
C GLN A 7 1.38 -2.76 -29.97
N ASN A 8 2.70 -2.77 -30.03
CA ASN A 8 3.57 -1.87 -29.28
C ASN A 8 3.30 -0.41 -29.72
N ARG A 9 2.33 0.23 -29.08
CA ARG A 9 2.17 1.68 -29.11
C ARG A 9 3.19 2.28 -28.15
N TYR A 10 4.35 2.65 -28.68
CA TYR A 10 5.28 3.50 -27.95
C TYR A 10 4.66 4.91 -27.85
N SER A 11 4.25 5.32 -26.65
CA SER A 11 3.75 6.67 -26.37
C SER A 11 4.85 7.69 -26.70
N LEU A 12 4.49 8.78 -27.39
CA LEU A 12 5.41 9.89 -27.70
C LEU A 12 6.05 10.50 -26.43
N GLU A 13 5.47 10.25 -25.26
CA GLU A 13 6.04 10.63 -23.95
C GLU A 13 7.41 9.99 -23.69
N PHE A 14 7.69 8.80 -24.26
CA PHE A 14 9.01 8.16 -24.18
C PHE A 14 10.10 8.92 -24.94
N LEU A 15 9.73 9.78 -25.91
CA LEU A 15 10.69 10.58 -26.67
C LEU A 15 11.09 11.87 -25.96
N ILE A 16 10.33 12.32 -24.96
CA ILE A 16 10.51 13.64 -24.32
C ILE A 16 11.25 13.52 -22.98
N SER A 17 11.31 12.33 -22.36
CA SER A 17 12.13 12.10 -21.16
C SER A 17 12.74 10.68 -21.15
N PRO A 18 14.07 10.52 -21.35
CA PRO A 18 14.67 9.19 -21.37
C PRO A 18 14.71 8.57 -19.97
N GLN A 19 13.94 7.49 -19.78
CA GLN A 19 13.87 6.76 -18.50
C GLN A 19 15.03 5.78 -18.30
N THR A 20 15.79 5.49 -19.35
CA THR A 20 16.93 4.56 -19.34
C THR A 20 18.16 5.19 -19.98
N SER A 21 19.32 4.68 -19.60
CA SER A 21 20.61 5.13 -20.15
C SER A 21 20.71 4.97 -21.66
N LEU A 22 20.11 3.91 -22.18
CA LEU A 22 20.07 3.60 -23.60
C LEU A 22 19.13 4.55 -24.36
N ALA A 23 18.02 4.98 -23.74
CA ALA A 23 17.13 6.00 -24.31
C ALA A 23 17.79 7.38 -24.34
N PHE A 24 18.55 7.75 -23.31
CA PHE A 24 19.30 9.01 -23.30
C PHE A 24 20.42 8.99 -24.35
N LEU A 25 21.16 7.89 -24.45
CA LEU A 25 22.16 7.68 -25.50
C LEU A 25 21.52 7.78 -26.89
N GLY A 26 20.37 7.15 -27.10
CA GLY A 26 19.61 7.24 -28.36
C GLY A 26 19.20 8.67 -28.69
N PHE A 27 18.67 9.42 -27.72
CA PHE A 27 18.30 10.83 -27.90
C PHE A 27 19.51 11.72 -28.16
N ALA A 28 20.63 11.50 -27.45
CA ALA A 28 21.87 12.21 -27.66
C ALA A 28 22.46 11.91 -29.05
N LEU A 29 22.46 10.64 -29.49
CA LEU A 29 22.93 10.23 -30.81
C LEU A 29 22.05 10.80 -31.92
N ILE A 30 20.72 10.84 -31.75
CA ILE A 30 19.81 11.47 -32.70
C ILE A 30 20.11 12.97 -32.79
N ASN A 31 20.30 13.67 -31.66
CA ASN A 31 20.66 15.10 -31.65
C ASN A 31 22.04 15.38 -32.24
N VAL A 32 23.01 14.48 -32.02
CA VAL A 32 24.34 14.54 -32.65
C VAL A 32 24.21 14.34 -34.16
N ALA A 33 23.41 13.35 -34.59
CA ALA A 33 23.20 13.06 -36.00
C ALA A 33 22.47 14.20 -36.72
N THR A 34 21.42 14.78 -36.11
CA THR A 34 20.73 15.94 -36.67
C THR A 34 21.62 17.19 -36.70
N ASN A 35 22.43 17.44 -35.66
CA ASN A 35 23.40 18.53 -35.67
C ASN A 35 24.56 18.29 -36.64
N LEU A 36 25.02 17.05 -36.82
CA LEU A 36 26.04 16.69 -37.81
C LEU A 36 25.49 16.83 -39.23
N LEU A 37 24.26 16.39 -39.50
CA LEU A 37 23.59 16.63 -40.79
C LEU A 37 23.39 18.13 -41.05
N SER A 38 23.00 18.89 -40.02
CA SER A 38 22.83 20.35 -40.10
C SER A 38 24.16 21.09 -40.31
N ASN A 39 25.25 20.66 -39.66
CA ASN A 39 26.56 21.30 -39.75
C ASN A 39 27.40 20.81 -40.94
N LEU A 40 27.17 19.60 -41.46
CA LEU A 40 27.68 19.14 -42.77
C LEU A 40 27.22 20.05 -43.90
N LEU A 41 26.11 20.78 -43.72
CA LEU A 41 25.62 21.77 -44.67
C LEU A 41 26.20 23.18 -44.47
N THR A 42 26.84 23.53 -43.35
CA THR A 42 27.18 24.94 -43.08
C THR A 42 28.49 25.29 -42.36
N ASN A 43 29.04 24.50 -41.43
CA ASN A 43 30.41 24.66 -40.89
C ASN A 43 30.68 23.68 -39.73
N TRP A 44 31.82 22.99 -39.76
CA TRP A 44 32.23 22.05 -38.71
C TRP A 44 32.71 22.77 -37.44
N SER A 45 31.87 22.86 -36.40
CA SER A 45 32.27 23.41 -35.10
C SER A 45 32.72 22.29 -34.14
N ILE A 46 34.04 22.15 -33.98
CA ILE A 46 34.67 21.22 -33.01
C ILE A 46 34.15 21.45 -31.57
N LEU A 47 33.80 22.69 -31.24
CA LEU A 47 33.27 23.08 -29.94
C LEU A 47 31.94 22.40 -29.59
N GLY A 48 31.05 22.20 -30.57
CA GLY A 48 29.76 21.53 -30.32
C GLY A 48 29.93 20.07 -29.94
N LEU A 49 30.87 19.37 -30.59
CA LEU A 49 31.16 17.96 -30.34
C LEU A 49 31.76 17.76 -28.93
N ALA A 50 32.65 18.65 -28.51
CA ALA A 50 33.20 18.66 -27.15
C ALA A 50 32.11 18.87 -26.07
N GLY A 51 31.14 19.75 -26.31
CA GLY A 51 30.02 19.99 -25.38
C GLY A 51 29.14 18.76 -25.16
N ILE A 52 28.86 18.01 -26.23
CA ILE A 52 28.05 16.79 -26.15
C ILE A 52 28.79 15.68 -25.39
N ILE A 53 30.08 15.47 -25.69
CA ILE A 53 30.90 14.49 -24.96
C ILE A 53 30.97 14.85 -23.47
N SER A 54 31.17 16.12 -23.14
CA SER A 54 31.20 16.58 -21.73
C SER A 54 29.88 16.31 -21.01
N THR A 55 28.74 16.60 -21.65
CA THR A 55 27.41 16.35 -21.09
C THR A 55 27.15 14.86 -20.89
N PHE A 56 27.55 14.02 -21.85
CA PHE A 56 27.46 12.56 -21.73
C PHE A 56 28.32 12.03 -20.58
N LEU A 57 29.58 12.46 -20.48
CA LEU A 57 30.48 12.03 -19.41
C LEU A 57 29.98 12.48 -18.03
N TYR A 58 29.46 13.70 -17.92
CA TYR A 58 28.86 14.21 -16.67
C TYR A 58 27.64 13.40 -16.26
N TRP A 59 26.72 13.14 -17.20
CA TRP A 59 25.53 12.34 -16.96
C TRP A 59 25.88 10.87 -16.63
N PHE A 60 26.83 10.27 -17.35
CA PHE A 60 27.34 8.92 -17.06
C PHE A 60 27.96 8.85 -15.66
N PHE A 61 28.73 9.86 -15.27
CA PHE A 61 29.31 9.95 -13.93
C PHE A 61 28.23 10.07 -12.84
N LEU A 62 27.17 10.85 -13.08
CA LEU A 62 26.02 10.94 -12.18
C LEU A 62 25.26 9.60 -12.06
N GLU A 63 25.03 8.90 -13.17
CA GLU A 63 24.39 7.59 -13.16
C GLU A 63 25.25 6.55 -12.45
N TYR A 64 26.56 6.55 -12.71
CA TYR A 64 27.52 5.68 -12.02
C TYR A 64 27.52 5.93 -10.51
N ARG A 65 27.55 7.21 -10.08
CA ARG A 65 27.43 7.57 -8.67
C ARG A 65 26.10 7.13 -8.07
N ARG A 66 24.99 7.32 -8.79
CA ARG A 66 23.64 6.91 -8.35
C ARG A 66 23.55 5.39 -8.19
N LYS A 67 24.06 4.60 -9.14
CA LYS A 67 24.11 3.13 -9.03
C LYS A 67 24.95 2.69 -7.84
N ARG A 68 26.14 3.27 -7.65
CA ARG A 68 27.00 2.97 -6.49
C ARG A 68 26.35 3.35 -5.15
N LEU A 69 25.57 4.43 -5.12
CA LEU A 69 24.79 4.80 -3.93
C LEU A 69 23.63 3.84 -3.69
N LEU A 70 22.89 3.45 -4.73
CA LEU A 70 21.78 2.49 -4.61
C LEU A 70 22.27 1.08 -4.24
N GLU A 71 23.42 0.64 -4.76
CA GLU A 71 24.09 -0.60 -4.35
C GLU A 71 24.47 -0.59 -2.87
N ARG A 72 24.69 0.59 -2.27
CA ARG A 72 24.93 0.72 -0.82
C ARG A 72 23.66 0.61 0.02
N PHE A 73 22.47 0.70 -0.58
CA PHE A 73 21.19 0.59 0.11
C PHE A 73 20.42 -0.61 -0.43
N ALA A 74 20.65 -1.79 0.15
CA ALA A 74 19.73 -2.91 -0.08
C ALA A 74 18.59 -2.85 0.92
N VAL A 75 17.36 -2.96 0.41
CA VAL A 75 16.19 -3.29 1.21
C VAL A 75 16.03 -4.80 1.13
N SER A 76 16.29 -5.49 2.23
CA SER A 76 15.92 -6.90 2.35
C SER A 76 14.52 -6.97 2.92
N VAL A 77 13.61 -7.67 2.22
CA VAL A 77 12.28 -8.01 2.75
C VAL A 77 12.30 -9.51 3.02
N SER A 78 12.30 -9.88 4.30
CA SER A 78 12.15 -11.28 4.72
C SER A 78 10.71 -11.47 5.22
N PRO A 79 9.89 -12.28 4.53
CA PRO A 79 8.55 -12.60 5.01
C PRO A 79 8.67 -13.43 6.29
N GLN A 80 8.22 -12.86 7.40
CA GLN A 80 8.16 -13.52 8.70
C GLN A 80 6.80 -13.27 9.32
N ALA A 81 6.31 -14.19 10.16
CA ALA A 81 5.12 -13.92 10.95
C ALA A 81 5.38 -12.68 11.83
N PRO A 82 4.49 -11.68 11.84
CA PRO A 82 4.72 -10.48 12.64
C PRO A 82 4.66 -10.85 14.11
N GLN A 83 5.60 -10.28 14.87
CA GLN A 83 5.59 -10.40 16.32
C GLN A 83 4.29 -9.83 16.89
N PRO A 84 3.84 -10.32 18.06
CA PRO A 84 2.69 -9.76 18.78
C PRO A 84 2.79 -8.23 18.93
N ALA A 85 1.64 -7.56 19.01
CA ALA A 85 1.57 -6.10 19.06
C ALA A 85 0.49 -5.67 20.06
N GLY A 86 0.80 -4.65 20.86
CA GLY A 86 -0.18 -4.01 21.75
C GLY A 86 -1.17 -3.12 21.00
N GLY A 87 -0.71 -2.56 19.87
CA GLY A 87 -1.48 -1.67 19.02
C GLY A 87 -1.47 -2.08 17.56
N LEU A 88 -2.62 -1.98 16.88
CA LEU A 88 -2.77 -2.28 15.46
C LEU A 88 -3.43 -1.11 14.71
N VAL A 89 -2.80 -0.63 13.63
CA VAL A 89 -3.37 0.40 12.76
C VAL A 89 -3.88 -0.25 11.49
N LEU A 90 -5.15 -0.03 11.17
CA LEU A 90 -5.83 -0.61 10.02
C LEU A 90 -6.30 0.48 9.07
N LEU A 91 -6.05 0.31 7.78
CA LEU A 91 -6.62 1.15 6.74
C LEU A 91 -7.87 0.50 6.13
N LEU A 92 -8.99 1.23 6.09
CA LEU A 92 -10.29 0.69 5.67
C LEU A 92 -10.76 1.28 4.34
N SER A 93 -11.08 0.40 3.40
CA SER A 93 -11.80 0.75 2.17
C SER A 93 -13.32 0.67 2.36
N PRO A 94 -14.13 1.25 1.46
CA PRO A 94 -15.58 1.08 1.49
C PRO A 94 -16.00 -0.38 1.56
N TYR A 95 -17.04 -0.67 2.34
CA TYR A 95 -17.50 -2.04 2.55
C TYR A 95 -17.93 -2.67 1.22
N SER A 96 -17.43 -3.87 0.95
CA SER A 96 -17.79 -4.65 -0.21
C SER A 96 -17.94 -6.11 0.20
N PRO A 97 -19.15 -6.69 0.09
CA PRO A 97 -19.31 -8.13 0.31
C PRO A 97 -18.53 -8.90 -0.77
N GLY A 98 -18.26 -10.18 -0.53
CA GLY A 98 -17.50 -11.01 -1.46
C GLY A 98 -18.13 -11.06 -2.86
N ARG A 99 -17.32 -11.31 -3.89
CA ARG A 99 -17.78 -11.34 -5.30
C ARG A 99 -18.97 -12.25 -5.58
N ASN A 100 -19.16 -13.29 -4.76
CA ASN A 100 -20.24 -14.27 -4.89
C ASN A 100 -21.45 -13.97 -3.99
N SER A 101 -21.45 -12.82 -3.31
CA SER A 101 -22.59 -12.41 -2.48
C SER A 101 -23.80 -12.11 -3.35
N LYS A 102 -24.96 -12.63 -2.94
CA LYS A 102 -26.25 -12.44 -3.62
C LYS A 102 -27.13 -11.41 -2.87
N ILE A 103 -26.55 -10.68 -1.93
CA ILE A 103 -27.29 -9.73 -1.09
C ILE A 103 -27.63 -8.50 -1.92
N ASP A 104 -28.91 -8.16 -1.96
CA ASP A 104 -29.38 -6.92 -2.57
C ASP A 104 -28.83 -5.69 -1.81
N ILE A 105 -28.47 -4.63 -2.55
CA ILE A 105 -27.83 -3.43 -1.98
C ILE A 105 -28.71 -2.77 -0.92
N THR A 106 -30.03 -2.71 -1.12
CA THR A 106 -30.97 -2.10 -0.17
C THR A 106 -31.04 -2.93 1.11
N THR A 107 -31.09 -4.26 0.95
CA THR A 107 -31.07 -5.19 2.08
C THR A 107 -29.78 -5.06 2.88
N LEU A 108 -28.64 -4.98 2.19
CA LEU A 108 -27.33 -4.81 2.80
C LEU A 108 -27.25 -3.51 3.60
N GLN A 109 -27.72 -2.39 3.04
CA GLN A 109 -27.73 -1.09 3.73
C GLN A 109 -28.59 -1.12 4.99
N ASN A 110 -29.76 -1.75 4.94
CA ASN A 110 -30.64 -1.89 6.10
C ASN A 110 -30.01 -2.74 7.21
N GLN A 111 -29.35 -3.85 6.85
CA GLN A 111 -28.64 -4.71 7.79
C GLN A 111 -27.44 -4.01 8.42
N ILE A 112 -26.64 -3.27 7.63
CA ILE A 112 -25.53 -2.45 8.14
C ILE A 112 -26.06 -1.40 9.12
N ALA A 113 -27.14 -0.69 8.77
CA ALA A 113 -27.74 0.31 9.64
C ALA A 113 -28.28 -0.30 10.95
N TYR A 114 -28.84 -1.52 10.87
CA TYR A 114 -29.25 -2.28 12.05
C TYR A 114 -28.05 -2.59 12.95
N ILE A 115 -26.96 -3.14 12.42
CA ILE A 115 -25.74 -3.46 13.18
C ILE A 115 -25.18 -2.21 13.88
N GLN A 116 -25.14 -1.07 13.19
CA GLN A 116 -24.57 0.15 13.74
C GLN A 116 -25.40 0.76 14.88
N ARG A 117 -26.73 0.59 14.86
CA ARG A 117 -27.66 1.19 15.84
C ARG A 117 -27.97 0.26 17.00
N THR A 118 -27.77 -1.04 16.83
CA THR A 118 -28.14 -2.04 17.83
C THR A 118 -27.07 -2.10 18.93
N PRO A 119 -27.45 -2.03 20.22
CA PRO A 119 -26.52 -2.26 21.33
C PRO A 119 -25.84 -3.62 21.22
N ILE A 120 -24.58 -3.68 21.63
CA ILE A 120 -23.72 -4.86 21.44
C ILE A 120 -24.30 -6.13 22.08
N GLU A 121 -25.04 -5.98 23.18
CA GLU A 121 -25.65 -7.07 23.95
C GLU A 121 -26.83 -7.72 23.21
N LYS A 122 -27.35 -7.07 22.18
CA LYS A 122 -28.47 -7.56 21.36
C LYS A 122 -28.03 -8.12 20.01
N LEU A 123 -26.78 -7.90 19.62
CA LEU A 123 -26.24 -8.44 18.38
C LEU A 123 -25.98 -9.93 18.51
N VAL A 124 -26.17 -10.66 17.41
CA VAL A 124 -25.88 -12.09 17.27
C VAL A 124 -24.99 -12.34 16.05
N GLU A 125 -24.34 -13.51 15.98
CA GLU A 125 -23.47 -13.84 14.84
C GLU A 125 -24.22 -13.76 13.49
N ALA A 126 -25.50 -14.15 13.48
CA ALA A 126 -26.36 -14.10 12.30
C ALA A 126 -26.51 -12.68 11.71
N ASP A 127 -26.36 -11.63 12.52
CA ASP A 127 -26.41 -10.24 12.03
C ASP A 127 -25.19 -9.93 11.14
N PHE A 128 -24.02 -10.45 11.49
CA PHE A 128 -22.79 -10.28 10.72
C PHE A 128 -22.72 -11.23 9.51
N GLU A 129 -23.31 -12.43 9.64
CA GLU A 129 -23.50 -13.34 8.51
C GLU A 129 -24.45 -12.75 7.46
N ALA A 130 -25.50 -12.05 7.90
CA ALA A 130 -26.48 -11.39 7.05
C ALA A 130 -25.85 -10.42 6.04
N ILE A 131 -24.72 -9.80 6.38
CA ILE A 131 -23.98 -8.90 5.49
C ILE A 131 -22.82 -9.58 4.75
N ASP A 132 -22.62 -10.89 4.91
CA ASP A 132 -21.44 -11.64 4.43
C ASP A 132 -20.10 -11.10 4.98
N LEU A 133 -20.06 -10.66 6.25
CA LEU A 133 -18.86 -10.00 6.82
C LEU A 133 -17.59 -10.82 6.67
N LEU A 134 -17.65 -12.11 7.00
CA LEU A 134 -16.50 -13.04 6.92
C LEU A 134 -16.16 -13.49 5.48
N LYS A 135 -16.87 -12.97 4.48
CA LYS A 135 -16.57 -13.13 3.06
C LYS A 135 -16.35 -11.79 2.36
N SER A 136 -16.26 -10.69 3.12
CA SER A 136 -16.12 -9.33 2.61
C SER A 136 -14.66 -8.90 2.45
N ASN A 137 -14.45 -7.68 1.97
CA ASN A 137 -13.14 -7.04 1.96
C ASN A 137 -12.57 -6.71 3.35
N LEU A 138 -13.32 -6.91 4.45
CA LEU A 138 -12.86 -6.71 5.84
C LEU A 138 -12.21 -7.95 6.45
N VAL A 139 -12.28 -9.11 5.79
CA VAL A 139 -11.68 -10.35 6.28
C VAL A 139 -10.19 -10.21 6.61
N PRO A 140 -9.35 -9.59 5.76
CA PRO A 140 -7.93 -9.40 6.09
C PRO A 140 -7.74 -8.65 7.41
N GLN A 141 -8.50 -7.58 7.65
CA GLN A 141 -8.44 -6.77 8.86
C GLN A 141 -8.91 -7.57 10.09
N ILE A 142 -9.97 -8.36 9.95
CA ILE A 142 -10.44 -9.26 11.02
C ILE A 142 -9.37 -10.28 11.37
N LYS A 143 -8.71 -10.88 10.37
CA LYS A 143 -7.63 -11.85 10.56
C LYS A 143 -6.35 -11.23 11.15
N ALA A 144 -6.04 -9.99 10.79
CA ALA A 144 -4.97 -9.22 11.43
C ALA A 144 -5.24 -9.04 12.93
N VAL A 145 -6.46 -8.62 13.29
CA VAL A 145 -6.86 -8.48 14.71
C VAL A 145 -6.83 -9.82 15.43
N GLU A 146 -7.38 -10.88 14.81
CA GLU A 146 -7.41 -12.23 15.39
C GLU A 146 -6.00 -12.74 15.72
N HIS A 147 -5.02 -12.53 14.83
CA HIS A 147 -3.62 -12.91 15.06
C HIS A 147 -3.02 -12.20 16.28
N HIS A 148 -3.11 -10.87 16.33
CA HIS A 148 -2.54 -10.09 17.44
C HIS A 148 -3.32 -10.25 18.75
N TRP A 149 -4.62 -10.57 18.67
CA TRP A 149 -5.43 -10.91 19.83
C TRP A 149 -5.05 -12.27 20.43
N ASN A 150 -4.93 -13.31 19.59
CA ASN A 150 -4.61 -14.67 20.03
C ASN A 150 -3.22 -14.78 20.65
N THR A 151 -2.31 -13.88 20.28
CA THR A 151 -0.98 -13.76 20.90
C THR A 151 -1.00 -13.01 22.24
N GLY A 152 -2.14 -12.42 22.63
CA GLY A 152 -2.43 -11.93 23.98
C GLY A 152 -2.07 -10.46 24.24
N GLU A 153 -1.38 -9.80 23.31
CA GLU A 153 -0.84 -8.45 23.52
C GLU A 153 -1.80 -7.34 23.07
N LEU A 154 -2.67 -7.60 22.09
CA LEU A 154 -3.49 -6.54 21.48
C LEU A 154 -4.47 -5.92 22.47
N ARG A 155 -4.49 -4.59 22.51
CA ARG A 155 -5.40 -3.77 23.33
C ARG A 155 -6.04 -2.64 22.56
N ASP A 156 -5.34 -2.06 21.58
CA ASP A 156 -5.81 -0.91 20.81
C ASP A 156 -5.80 -1.16 19.32
N VAL A 157 -6.86 -0.74 18.63
CA VAL A 157 -6.99 -0.80 17.18
C VAL A 157 -7.39 0.56 16.63
N TRP A 158 -6.54 1.18 15.81
CA TRP A 158 -6.85 2.42 15.10
C TRP A 158 -7.42 2.11 13.73
N LEU A 159 -8.61 2.64 13.45
CA LEU A 159 -9.32 2.45 12.19
C LEU A 159 -9.22 3.73 11.35
N ILE A 160 -8.33 3.73 10.36
CA ILE A 160 -8.18 4.84 9.43
C ILE A 160 -9.17 4.67 8.28
N THR A 161 -10.00 5.68 8.05
CA THR A 161 -10.99 5.74 6.97
C THR A 161 -10.66 6.82 5.96
N THR A 162 -11.34 6.80 4.82
CA THR A 162 -11.35 7.91 3.86
C THR A 162 -12.70 8.61 3.83
N LYS A 163 -12.72 9.81 3.24
CA LYS A 163 -13.98 10.53 2.93
C LYS A 163 -14.77 9.90 1.77
N VAL A 164 -14.27 8.82 1.17
CA VAL A 164 -15.02 8.06 0.16
C VAL A 164 -16.26 7.46 0.80
N PRO A 165 -17.44 7.60 0.17
CA PRO A 165 -18.68 7.01 0.69
C PRO A 165 -18.48 5.53 1.04
N GLY A 166 -18.89 5.16 2.26
CA GLY A 166 -18.83 3.79 2.75
C GLY A 166 -17.57 3.39 3.53
N SER A 167 -16.45 4.13 3.46
CA SER A 167 -15.26 3.80 4.27
C SER A 167 -15.54 3.99 5.78
N GLY A 168 -16.24 5.06 6.16
CA GLY A 168 -16.73 5.24 7.53
C GLY A 168 -17.73 4.17 7.98
N LEU A 169 -18.53 3.62 7.06
CA LEU A 169 -19.43 2.51 7.37
C LEU A 169 -18.64 1.24 7.72
N SER A 170 -17.57 0.95 6.96
CA SER A 170 -16.66 -0.15 7.27
C SER A 170 -16.08 -0.06 8.68
N ALA A 171 -15.67 1.14 9.11
CA ALA A 171 -15.18 1.34 10.48
C ALA A 171 -16.25 1.02 11.52
N GLY A 172 -17.48 1.49 11.32
CA GLY A 172 -18.59 1.21 12.23
C GLY A 172 -18.95 -0.28 12.30
N ILE A 173 -18.96 -0.99 11.16
CA ILE A 173 -19.21 -2.44 11.11
C ILE A 173 -18.10 -3.18 11.85
N LEU A 174 -16.85 -2.87 11.53
CA LEU A 174 -15.70 -3.53 12.13
C LEU A 174 -15.64 -3.25 13.64
N GLU A 175 -15.86 -2.01 14.07
CA GLU A 175 -15.92 -1.64 15.48
C GLU A 175 -16.98 -2.44 16.25
N GLN A 176 -18.20 -2.56 15.73
CA GLN A 176 -19.24 -3.39 16.34
C GLN A 176 -18.84 -4.87 16.39
N TYR A 177 -18.30 -5.41 15.30
CA TYR A 177 -17.84 -6.80 15.25
C TYR A 177 -16.71 -7.08 16.26
N LEU A 178 -15.73 -6.19 16.36
CA LEU A 178 -14.61 -6.32 17.27
C LEU A 178 -15.07 -6.26 18.73
N ARG A 179 -15.98 -5.34 19.07
CA ARG A 179 -16.60 -5.27 20.40
C ARG A 179 -17.41 -6.52 20.72
N PHE A 180 -18.13 -7.05 19.73
CA PHE A 180 -18.95 -8.25 19.87
C PHE A 180 -18.08 -9.47 20.19
N ARG A 181 -16.98 -9.65 19.47
CA ARG A 181 -16.10 -10.82 19.59
C ARG A 181 -15.12 -10.74 20.76
N TYR A 182 -14.58 -9.56 21.06
CA TYR A 182 -13.47 -9.40 22.00
C TYR A 182 -13.84 -8.62 23.27
N ALA A 183 -15.12 -8.24 23.41
CA ALA A 183 -15.67 -7.47 24.52
C ALA A 183 -14.91 -6.15 24.78
N ALA A 184 -15.06 -5.58 25.98
CA ALA A 184 -14.46 -4.30 26.36
C ALA A 184 -12.91 -4.33 26.53
N ARG A 185 -12.27 -5.48 26.28
CA ARG A 185 -10.80 -5.62 26.41
C ARG A 185 -10.04 -5.03 25.23
N LEU A 186 -10.69 -4.88 24.08
CA LEU A 186 -10.13 -4.30 22.87
C LEU A 186 -10.75 -2.92 22.63
N GLN A 187 -9.93 -1.88 22.64
CA GLN A 187 -10.33 -0.50 22.38
C GLN A 187 -10.17 -0.17 20.90
N THR A 188 -11.19 0.43 20.31
CA THR A 188 -11.21 0.84 18.91
C THR A 188 -11.22 2.35 18.79
N HIS A 189 -10.33 2.88 17.96
CA HIS A 189 -10.15 4.31 17.74
C HIS A 189 -10.46 4.64 16.28
N SER A 190 -11.68 5.09 16.01
CA SER A 190 -12.16 5.46 14.67
C SER A 190 -12.40 6.97 14.53
N GLN A 191 -12.69 7.64 15.64
CA GLN A 191 -12.97 9.08 15.66
C GLN A 191 -11.72 9.89 15.33
N SER A 192 -11.85 10.85 14.41
CA SER A 192 -10.75 11.72 13.92
C SER A 192 -9.68 11.05 13.04
N TYR A 193 -9.81 9.77 12.68
CA TYR A 193 -8.88 9.07 11.79
C TYR A 193 -9.42 8.99 10.35
N CYS A 194 -9.81 10.13 9.78
CA CYS A 194 -10.36 10.21 8.42
C CYS A 194 -9.54 11.16 7.53
N VAL A 195 -9.20 10.71 6.32
CA VAL A 195 -8.39 11.46 5.34
C VAL A 195 -9.08 11.52 3.98
N ASP A 196 -8.69 12.48 3.13
CA ASP A 196 -9.04 12.41 1.71
C ASP A 196 -8.27 11.26 1.04
N ASP A 197 -8.91 10.51 0.15
CA ASP A 197 -8.34 9.30 -0.50
C ASP A 197 -7.15 9.59 -1.42
N TRP A 198 -7.07 10.82 -1.94
CA TRP A 198 -5.94 11.32 -2.72
C TRP A 198 -4.88 12.03 -1.86
N ASN A 199 -5.13 12.28 -0.58
CA ASN A 199 -4.22 13.02 0.31
C ASN A 199 -3.26 12.08 1.05
N TYR A 200 -2.35 11.49 0.28
CA TYR A 200 -1.33 10.56 0.78
C TYR A 200 -0.41 11.17 1.83
N LYS A 201 -0.13 12.48 1.73
CA LYS A 201 0.65 13.22 2.74
C LYS A 201 -0.06 13.21 4.09
N GLN A 202 -1.34 13.55 4.11
CA GLN A 202 -2.15 13.53 5.33
C GLN A 202 -2.27 12.12 5.91
N LEU A 203 -2.40 11.08 5.07
CA LEU A 203 -2.40 9.69 5.53
C LEU A 203 -1.07 9.30 6.22
N CYS A 204 0.06 9.65 5.62
CA CYS A 204 1.38 9.44 6.22
C CYS A 204 1.50 10.19 7.56
N GLU A 205 1.12 11.48 7.59
CA GLU A 205 1.13 12.32 8.80
C GLU A 205 0.22 11.78 9.90
N LEU A 206 -0.93 11.19 9.53
CA LEU A 206 -1.85 10.54 10.44
C LEU A 206 -1.25 9.26 11.05
N GLY A 207 -0.59 8.44 10.23
CA GLY A 207 0.17 7.29 10.72
C GLY A 207 1.27 7.71 11.69
N GLU A 208 2.04 8.76 11.36
CA GLU A 208 3.03 9.31 12.27
C GLU A 208 2.42 9.87 13.56
N LYS A 209 1.24 10.49 13.48
CA LYS A 209 0.50 11.01 14.63
C LYS A 209 0.13 9.88 15.60
N ILE A 210 -0.40 8.77 15.09
CA ILE A 210 -0.73 7.59 15.91
C ILE A 210 0.51 7.11 16.66
N PHE A 211 1.63 6.94 15.97
CA PHE A 211 2.89 6.54 16.60
C PHE A 211 3.38 7.54 17.67
N ARG A 212 3.13 8.85 17.52
CA ARG A 212 3.54 9.86 18.51
C ARG A 212 2.64 9.92 19.74
N GLU A 213 1.34 9.70 19.55
CA GLU A 213 0.33 9.92 20.59
C GLU A 213 -0.05 8.64 21.34
N CYS A 214 0.19 7.46 20.75
CA CYS A 214 -0.07 6.19 21.44
C CYS A 214 0.87 5.99 22.64
N HIS A 215 0.40 5.29 23.66
CA HIS A 215 1.19 5.00 24.87
C HIS A 215 2.16 3.81 24.70
N TYR A 216 2.22 3.23 23.51
CA TYR A 216 3.06 2.08 23.21
C TYR A 216 4.46 2.50 22.75
N LYS A 217 5.42 1.59 22.96
CA LYS A 217 6.69 1.68 22.22
C LYS A 217 6.40 1.51 20.74
N GLN A 218 7.21 2.14 19.89
CA GLN A 218 7.06 2.07 18.43
C GLN A 218 7.04 0.62 17.93
N GLU A 219 7.89 -0.23 18.53
CA GLU A 219 8.01 -1.66 18.24
C GLU A 219 6.81 -2.48 18.71
N SER A 220 5.92 -1.94 19.53
CA SER A 220 4.70 -2.61 19.98
C SER A 220 3.46 -2.21 19.17
N VAL A 221 3.63 -1.35 18.15
CA VAL A 221 2.56 -0.94 17.23
C VAL A 221 2.88 -1.47 15.83
N VAL A 222 1.90 -2.11 15.21
CA VAL A 222 1.99 -2.62 13.84
C VAL A 222 0.99 -1.89 12.97
N VAL A 223 1.41 -1.53 11.77
CA VAL A 223 0.55 -0.92 10.76
C VAL A 223 0.23 -1.93 9.66
N ASP A 224 -1.03 -2.28 9.50
CA ASP A 224 -1.50 -3.15 8.43
C ASP A 224 -1.74 -2.32 7.14
N ILE A 225 -0.94 -2.61 6.11
CA ILE A 225 -0.99 -1.91 4.83
C ILE A 225 -1.82 -2.65 3.77
N THR A 226 -2.61 -3.65 4.17
CA THR A 226 -3.39 -4.49 3.25
C THR A 226 -4.56 -3.73 2.63
N GLY A 227 -5.21 -2.88 3.43
CA GLY A 227 -6.39 -2.13 3.00
C GLY A 227 -6.08 -0.89 2.16
N GLY A 228 -7.13 -0.29 1.61
CA GLY A 228 -7.04 0.91 0.78
C GLY A 228 -6.54 0.65 -0.64
N THR A 229 -6.18 1.74 -1.34
CA THR A 229 -5.53 1.65 -2.66
C THR A 229 -4.03 1.44 -2.49
N LYS A 230 -3.34 0.96 -3.53
CA LYS A 230 -1.88 0.76 -3.50
C LYS A 230 -1.11 2.01 -3.07
N MET A 231 -1.54 3.19 -3.53
CA MET A 231 -0.90 4.46 -3.16
C MET A 231 -1.09 4.78 -1.68
N MET A 232 -2.26 4.44 -1.11
CA MET A 232 -2.51 4.60 0.31
C MET A 232 -1.68 3.62 1.15
N SER A 233 -1.56 2.35 0.71
CA SER A 233 -0.68 1.36 1.35
C SER A 233 0.76 1.86 1.39
N VAL A 234 1.26 2.42 0.27
CA VAL A 234 2.60 3.03 0.20
C VAL A 234 2.70 4.22 1.15
N ALA A 235 1.74 5.15 1.13
CA ALA A 235 1.76 6.32 1.99
C ALA A 235 1.80 5.96 3.49
N LEU A 236 1.04 4.95 3.88
CA LEU A 236 1.00 4.46 5.25
C LEU A 236 2.27 3.66 5.60
N ALA A 237 2.83 2.89 4.66
CA ALA A 237 4.13 2.24 4.80
C ALA A 237 5.27 3.26 5.01
N MET A 238 5.21 4.43 4.34
CA MET A 238 6.19 5.50 4.54
C MET A 238 6.25 5.99 5.99
N ALA A 239 5.11 6.01 6.70
CA ALA A 239 5.08 6.37 8.12
C ALA A 239 5.84 5.35 9.01
N CYS A 240 6.10 4.15 8.49
CA CYS A 240 6.76 3.05 9.20
C CYS A 240 8.26 2.92 8.89
N LEU A 241 8.83 3.79 8.04
CA LEU A 241 10.26 3.70 7.68
C LEU A 241 11.23 4.14 8.80
N ARG A 242 10.73 4.74 9.88
CA ARG A 242 11.58 5.10 11.02
C ARG A 242 11.95 3.83 11.81
N PRO A 243 13.19 3.72 12.33
CA PRO A 243 13.61 2.55 13.11
C PRO A 243 12.64 2.20 14.24
N GLY A 244 12.40 0.90 14.41
CA GLY A 244 11.52 0.37 15.45
C GLY A 244 10.03 0.42 15.12
N ARG A 245 9.60 1.00 13.98
CA ARG A 245 8.22 0.91 13.52
C ARG A 245 8.04 -0.34 12.68
N ARG A 246 6.90 -1.01 12.85
CA ARG A 246 6.58 -2.24 12.14
C ARG A 246 5.37 -2.05 11.25
N MET A 247 5.39 -2.71 10.11
CA MET A 247 4.22 -2.83 9.25
C MET A 247 4.01 -4.28 8.85
N GLN A 248 2.79 -4.62 8.45
CA GLN A 248 2.44 -5.95 7.99
C GLN A 248 1.52 -5.89 6.78
N TYR A 249 1.42 -7.01 6.08
CA TYR A 249 0.48 -7.24 5.01
C TYR A 249 -0.17 -8.61 5.17
N MET A 250 -1.46 -8.72 4.88
CA MET A 250 -2.16 -10.00 4.92
C MET A 250 -1.98 -10.72 3.58
N GLU A 251 -1.16 -11.76 3.58
CA GLU A 251 -0.96 -12.58 2.40
C GLU A 251 -2.11 -13.58 2.25
N SER A 252 -2.69 -13.63 1.05
CA SER A 252 -3.56 -14.72 0.63
C SER A 252 -2.76 -15.58 -0.33
N HIS A 253 -2.64 -16.88 -0.05
CA HIS A 253 -1.99 -17.78 -0.98
C HIS A 253 -2.67 -17.70 -2.34
N ARG A 254 -1.86 -17.57 -3.39
CA ARG A 254 -2.32 -17.52 -4.77
C ARG A 254 -1.91 -18.79 -5.51
N ASP A 255 -2.73 -19.20 -6.46
CA ASP A 255 -2.32 -20.18 -7.44
C ASP A 255 -1.22 -19.62 -8.36
N TRP A 256 -0.70 -20.47 -9.24
CA TRP A 256 0.31 -20.10 -10.23
C TRP A 256 -0.16 -19.05 -11.25
N GLN A 257 -1.46 -18.76 -11.31
CA GLN A 257 -2.08 -17.74 -12.16
C GLN A 257 -2.25 -16.40 -11.42
N GLY A 258 -1.92 -16.36 -10.12
CA GLY A 258 -2.08 -15.20 -9.27
C GLY A 258 -3.48 -15.04 -8.69
N ASN A 259 -4.39 -16.01 -8.86
CA ASN A 259 -5.71 -15.98 -8.23
C ASN A 259 -5.61 -16.44 -6.78
N PRO A 260 -6.34 -15.81 -5.84
CA PRO A 260 -6.42 -16.31 -4.47
C PRO A 260 -6.94 -17.75 -4.46
N LEU A 261 -6.28 -18.64 -3.72
CA LEU A 261 -6.80 -19.97 -3.48
C LEU A 261 -8.06 -19.86 -2.63
N GLU A 262 -9.17 -20.48 -3.06
CA GLU A 262 -10.46 -20.44 -2.32
C GLU A 262 -10.35 -20.99 -0.89
N LYS A 263 -9.34 -21.83 -0.63
CA LYS A 263 -9.02 -22.41 0.69
C LYS A 263 -7.70 -21.90 1.29
N GLY A 264 -7.13 -20.84 0.73
CA GLY A 264 -5.89 -20.26 1.24
C GLY A 264 -6.10 -19.66 2.62
N LYS A 265 -5.31 -20.11 3.60
CA LYS A 265 -5.23 -19.43 4.90
C LYS A 265 -4.69 -18.02 4.65
N ILE A 266 -5.42 -17.01 5.14
CA ILE A 266 -4.93 -15.62 5.13
C ILE A 266 -4.07 -15.46 6.37
N GLU A 267 -2.79 -15.14 6.19
CA GLU A 267 -1.84 -14.99 7.27
C GLU A 267 -1.17 -13.62 7.22
N PRO A 268 -0.92 -13.00 8.38
CA PRO A 268 -0.19 -11.75 8.42
C PRO A 268 1.29 -12.03 8.17
N VAL A 269 1.91 -11.20 7.33
CA VAL A 269 3.34 -11.21 7.03
C VAL A 269 3.91 -9.87 7.47
N GLY A 270 4.83 -9.92 8.43
CA GLY A 270 5.59 -8.77 8.86
C GLY A 270 6.53 -8.31 7.75
N ILE A 271 6.55 -7.00 7.52
CA ILE A 271 7.45 -6.36 6.57
C ILE A 271 8.45 -5.57 7.40
N ASP A 272 9.64 -6.15 7.58
CA ASP A 272 10.78 -5.43 8.12
C ASP A 272 11.53 -4.74 6.98
N VAL A 273 11.72 -3.43 7.11
CA VAL A 273 12.50 -2.63 6.17
C VAL A 273 13.79 -2.24 6.89
N SER A 274 14.74 -3.16 6.87
CA SER A 274 16.10 -2.86 7.31
C SER A 274 16.85 -2.19 6.17
N ALA A 275 17.20 -0.91 6.34
CA ALA A 275 18.13 -0.24 5.44
C ALA A 275 19.53 -0.81 5.66
N ILE A 276 19.96 -1.75 4.83
CA ILE A 276 21.32 -2.29 4.89
C ILE A 276 22.23 -1.26 4.23
N VAL A 277 23.10 -0.64 5.03
CA VAL A 277 24.20 0.19 4.53
C VAL A 277 25.41 -0.73 4.34
N TYR A 278 25.76 -1.05 3.09
CA TYR A 278 27.03 -1.73 2.83
C TYR A 278 28.18 -0.76 3.13
N LYS A 279 29.02 -1.13 4.10
CA LYS A 279 30.26 -0.41 4.43
C LYS A 279 31.33 -0.66 3.36
#